data_AF-A0A382TVD7-F1
#
_entry.id   AF-A0A382TVD7-F1
#
_cell.length_a   1.000
_cell.length_b   1.000
_cell.length_c   1.000
_cell.angle_alpha   90.00
_cell.angle_beta   90.00
_cell.angle_gamma   90.00
#
_symmetry.space_group_name_H-M   'P 1'
#
loop_
_entity.id
_entity.type
_entity.pdbx_description
1 polymer ?
#
loop_
_entity_poly.entity_id
_entity_poly.type
_entity_poly.pdbx_seq_one_letter_code
_entity_poly.pdbx_strand_id
1 'polypeptide(L)'
;MSQHLKFLNTLIQRIGKGKSNKKSSSPESLISLCHQLVSNNSEATLFSLAKIILDDFVTFTDEQKKYFFYLMLIQFSANKAELRKAIGGLRIDNEKQLRALHKLAEPKSHELLRRLNQVPNGTAVLLKMRESLLRSLKKSPELKPLDADFVHLFRSWFNRGFLRLERIDWSTSAQVLEKIMEYEAVHDISDWDDLHNRVAAADKRLYAFFHPALPNEPLIFIEVALLNEAPSSIMSILDKNIKPINPLSAST
;
A
#
# COMPACT_ATOMS: atom_id res chain seq x y z
N MET A 1 -27.05 3.41 -25.35
CA MET A 1 -26.70 4.83 -25.64
C MET A 1 -26.76 5.78 -24.44
N SER A 2 -27.68 5.64 -23.47
CA SER A 2 -27.84 6.60 -22.35
C SER A 2 -26.65 6.68 -21.35
N GLN A 3 -26.00 5.56 -21.04
CA GLN A 3 -24.89 5.52 -20.06
C GLN A 3 -23.60 6.17 -20.58
N HIS A 4 -23.33 6.04 -21.88
CA HIS A 4 -22.14 6.61 -22.51
C HIS A 4 -22.21 8.14 -22.62
N LEU A 5 -23.42 8.68 -22.82
CA LEU A 5 -23.69 10.12 -22.78
C LEU A 5 -23.60 10.69 -21.36
N LYS A 6 -24.07 9.95 -20.34
CA LYS A 6 -23.84 10.32 -18.93
C LYS A 6 -22.35 10.32 -18.60
N PHE A 7 -21.60 9.30 -19.03
CA PHE A 7 -20.15 9.21 -18.86
C PHE A 7 -19.42 10.41 -19.49
N LEU A 8 -19.68 10.70 -20.77
CA LEU A 8 -19.07 11.84 -21.46
C LEU A 8 -19.46 13.16 -20.81
N ASN A 9 -20.72 13.35 -20.40
CA ASN A 9 -21.13 14.58 -19.71
C ASN A 9 -20.47 14.73 -18.33
N THR A 10 -20.25 13.64 -17.59
CA THR A 10 -19.57 13.70 -16.28
C THR A 10 -18.07 13.98 -16.44
N LEU A 11 -17.45 13.40 -17.48
CA LEU A 11 -16.05 13.61 -17.82
C LEU A 11 -15.83 15.04 -18.36
N ILE A 12 -16.68 15.51 -19.26
CA ILE A 12 -16.66 16.86 -19.85
C ILE A 12 -16.97 17.92 -18.79
N GLN A 13 -17.91 17.69 -17.86
CA GLN A 13 -18.14 18.61 -16.74
C GLN A 13 -16.95 18.71 -15.79
N ARG A 14 -16.09 17.67 -15.70
CA ARG A 14 -14.91 17.67 -14.83
C ARG A 14 -13.63 18.13 -15.52
N ILE A 15 -13.47 17.87 -16.82
CA ILE A 15 -12.33 18.33 -17.62
C ILE A 15 -12.54 19.81 -18.03
N GLY A 16 -13.77 20.22 -18.33
CA GLY A 16 -14.12 21.60 -18.71
C GLY A 16 -14.18 22.59 -17.56
N LYS A 17 -14.19 22.12 -16.30
CA LYS A 17 -14.08 22.97 -15.10
C LYS A 17 -12.62 23.10 -14.67
N GLY A 18 -11.86 23.89 -15.44
CA GLY A 18 -10.77 24.66 -14.83
C GLY A 18 -11.34 25.45 -13.66
N LYS A 19 -10.83 25.19 -12.45
CA LYS A 19 -11.04 25.97 -11.21
C LYS A 19 -12.46 26.55 -11.03
N SER A 20 -13.47 25.73 -10.72
CA SER A 20 -14.77 26.25 -10.25
C SER A 20 -15.54 25.23 -9.38
N ASN A 21 -15.61 25.53 -8.08
CA ASN A 21 -16.38 24.86 -7.01
C ASN A 21 -16.21 23.33 -6.88
N LYS A 22 -15.12 22.91 -6.24
CA LYS A 22 -15.03 21.60 -5.57
C LYS A 22 -16.10 21.58 -4.45
N LYS A 23 -17.26 20.98 -4.70
CA LYS A 23 -18.12 20.49 -3.62
C LYS A 23 -17.22 19.55 -2.80
N SER A 24 -17.04 19.79 -1.51
CA SER A 24 -16.16 18.94 -0.69
C SER A 24 -16.63 17.50 -0.83
N SER A 25 -15.71 16.60 -1.19
CA SER A 25 -16.00 15.18 -1.24
C SER A 25 -16.28 14.73 0.19
N SER A 26 -17.44 14.10 0.43
CA SER A 26 -17.80 13.54 1.74
C SER A 26 -17.59 12.02 1.73
N PRO A 27 -17.34 11.40 2.90
CA PRO A 27 -17.26 9.95 3.02
C PRO A 27 -18.43 9.18 2.38
N GLU A 28 -19.67 9.66 2.52
CA GLU A 28 -20.84 9.04 1.90
C GLU A 28 -20.82 9.14 0.38
N SER A 29 -20.44 10.30 -0.15
CA SER A 29 -20.32 10.48 -1.60
C SER A 29 -19.23 9.57 -2.18
N LEU A 30 -18.13 9.38 -1.47
CA LEU A 30 -17.03 8.50 -1.85
C LEU A 30 -17.44 7.03 -1.80
N ILE A 31 -18.21 6.62 -0.79
CA ILE A 31 -18.79 5.27 -0.68
C ILE A 31 -19.76 4.98 -1.84
N SER A 32 -20.56 5.96 -2.26
CA SER A 32 -21.40 5.83 -3.46
C SER A 32 -20.57 5.55 -4.71
N LEU A 33 -19.43 6.24 -4.88
CA LEU A 33 -18.48 5.95 -5.97
C LEU A 33 -17.88 4.55 -5.84
N CYS A 34 -17.59 4.07 -4.63
CA CYS A 34 -17.11 2.70 -4.41
C CYS A 34 -18.15 1.65 -4.84
N HIS A 35 -19.44 1.88 -4.59
CA HIS A 35 -20.51 0.98 -5.08
C HIS A 35 -20.60 1.00 -6.61
N GLN A 36 -20.45 2.17 -7.23
CA GLN A 36 -20.37 2.27 -8.70
C GLN A 36 -19.15 1.53 -9.24
N LEU A 37 -17.99 1.66 -8.59
CA LEU A 37 -16.76 0.98 -8.99
C LEU A 37 -16.95 -0.54 -8.96
N VAL A 38 -17.60 -1.10 -7.93
CA VAL A 38 -17.81 -2.56 -7.81
C VAL A 38 -18.91 -3.09 -8.74
N SER A 39 -19.92 -2.28 -9.08
CA SER A 39 -21.04 -2.69 -9.93
C SER A 39 -20.81 -2.52 -11.44
N ASN A 40 -19.90 -1.65 -11.85
CA ASN A 40 -19.62 -1.39 -13.27
C ASN A 40 -18.71 -2.47 -13.88
N ASN A 41 -18.90 -2.75 -15.18
CA ASN A 41 -18.06 -3.71 -15.91
C ASN A 41 -17.26 -3.08 -17.07
N SER A 42 -17.36 -1.76 -17.29
CA SER A 42 -16.63 -1.06 -18.36
C SER A 42 -15.25 -0.59 -17.89
N GLU A 43 -14.19 -1.15 -18.47
CA GLU A 43 -12.79 -0.90 -18.09
C GLU A 43 -12.41 0.59 -18.03
N ALA A 44 -12.78 1.39 -19.04
CA ALA A 44 -12.47 2.82 -19.07
C ALA A 44 -13.13 3.61 -17.92
N THR A 45 -14.32 3.20 -17.49
CA THR A 45 -15.03 3.80 -16.36
C THR A 45 -14.45 3.36 -15.03
N LEU A 46 -13.96 2.13 -14.93
CA LEU A 46 -13.31 1.61 -13.72
C LEU A 46 -12.05 2.38 -13.36
N PHE A 47 -11.19 2.62 -14.34
CA PHE A 47 -9.93 3.36 -14.13
C PHE A 47 -10.18 4.78 -13.57
N SER A 48 -11.06 5.52 -14.24
CA SER A 48 -11.37 6.91 -13.84
C SER A 48 -12.01 6.97 -12.45
N LEU A 49 -12.96 6.08 -12.14
CA LEU A 49 -13.59 5.99 -10.83
C LEU A 49 -12.60 5.66 -9.72
N ALA A 50 -11.77 4.64 -9.92
CA ALA A 50 -10.76 4.24 -8.93
C ALA A 50 -9.80 5.39 -8.64
N LYS A 51 -9.31 6.09 -9.67
CA LYS A 51 -8.45 7.26 -9.50
C LYS A 51 -9.14 8.37 -8.67
N ILE A 52 -10.37 8.73 -9.02
CA ILE A 52 -11.14 9.73 -8.27
C ILE A 52 -11.30 9.32 -6.80
N ILE A 53 -11.62 8.04 -6.55
CA ILE A 53 -11.81 7.54 -5.19
C ILE A 53 -10.54 7.68 -4.35
N LEU A 54 -9.40 7.27 -4.93
CA LEU A 54 -8.11 7.34 -4.27
C LEU A 54 -7.65 8.79 -4.04
N ASP A 55 -7.78 9.65 -5.04
CA ASP A 55 -7.40 11.07 -4.96
C ASP A 55 -8.23 11.81 -3.90
N ASP A 56 -9.56 11.59 -3.87
CA ASP A 56 -10.44 12.21 -2.90
C ASP A 56 -10.16 11.72 -1.47
N PHE A 57 -9.95 10.41 -1.29
CA PHE A 57 -9.66 9.82 0.03
C PHE A 57 -8.43 10.46 0.68
N VAL A 58 -7.37 10.73 -0.09
CA VAL A 58 -6.13 11.33 0.45
C VAL A 58 -6.40 12.70 1.10
N THR A 59 -7.35 13.46 0.54
CA THR A 59 -7.71 14.81 1.01
C THR A 59 -8.54 14.83 2.30
N PHE A 60 -9.07 13.68 2.74
CA PHE A 60 -9.90 13.62 3.94
C PHE A 60 -9.10 13.87 5.22
N THR A 61 -9.76 14.51 6.19
CA THR A 61 -9.27 14.60 7.57
C THR A 61 -9.28 13.22 8.24
N ASP A 62 -8.58 13.06 9.36
CA ASP A 62 -8.56 11.78 10.08
C ASP A 62 -9.96 11.34 10.54
N GLU A 63 -10.83 12.28 10.92
CA GLU A 63 -12.22 12.00 11.28
C GLU A 63 -13.03 11.50 10.07
N GLN A 64 -12.88 12.15 8.92
CA GLN A 64 -13.52 11.73 7.68
C GLN A 64 -13.02 10.36 7.21
N LYS A 65 -11.72 10.09 7.31
CA LYS A 65 -11.12 8.78 7.00
C LYS A 65 -11.66 7.70 7.92
N LYS A 66 -11.70 7.95 9.23
CA LYS A 66 -12.29 7.02 10.21
C LYS A 66 -13.75 6.72 9.87
N TYR A 67 -14.55 7.74 9.57
CA TYR A 67 -15.96 7.55 9.21
C TYR A 67 -16.12 6.79 7.87
N PHE A 68 -15.29 7.08 6.87
CA PHE A 68 -15.23 6.31 5.64
C PHE A 68 -14.95 4.82 5.90
N PHE A 69 -14.02 4.48 6.80
CA PHE A 69 -13.73 3.09 7.16
C PHE A 69 -14.92 2.39 7.83
N TYR A 70 -15.70 3.07 8.68
CA TYR A 70 -16.94 2.49 9.21
C TYR A 70 -17.95 2.20 8.11
N LEU A 71 -18.14 3.14 7.18
CA LEU A 71 -19.04 2.94 6.05
C LEU A 71 -18.57 1.77 5.17
N MET A 72 -17.26 1.66 4.92
CA MET A 72 -16.68 0.51 4.22
C MET A 72 -16.98 -0.81 4.94
N LEU A 73 -16.69 -0.89 6.25
CA LEU A 73 -16.90 -2.08 7.05
C LEU A 73 -18.36 -2.55 7.01
N ILE A 74 -19.31 -1.61 7.10
CA ILE A 74 -20.75 -1.93 7.11
C ILE A 74 -21.22 -2.32 5.71
N GLN A 75 -20.96 -1.47 4.71
CA GLN A 75 -21.59 -1.57 3.39
C GLN A 75 -20.88 -2.54 2.43
N PHE A 76 -19.59 -2.79 2.66
CA PHE A 76 -18.78 -3.72 1.87
C PHE A 76 -18.48 -5.02 2.64
N SER A 77 -19.32 -5.39 3.60
CA SER A 77 -19.29 -6.70 4.26
C SER A 77 -19.86 -7.81 3.37
N ALA A 78 -19.70 -9.07 3.81
CA ALA A 78 -20.34 -10.23 3.19
C ALA A 78 -21.88 -10.11 3.23
N ASN A 79 -22.56 -10.64 2.21
CA ASN A 79 -24.03 -10.60 2.15
C ASN A 79 -24.64 -11.58 3.17
N LYS A 80 -24.95 -11.09 4.38
CA LYS A 80 -25.49 -11.90 5.48
C LYS A 80 -26.79 -12.63 5.12
N ALA A 81 -27.63 -12.06 4.26
CA ALA A 81 -28.90 -12.68 3.87
C ALA A 81 -28.67 -13.90 2.97
N GLU A 82 -27.85 -13.73 1.93
CA GLU A 82 -27.46 -14.83 1.05
C GLU A 82 -26.66 -15.89 1.81
N LEU A 83 -25.76 -15.48 2.70
CA LEU A 83 -24.94 -16.40 3.49
C LEU A 83 -25.80 -17.28 4.40
N ARG A 84 -26.80 -16.71 5.10
CA ARG A 84 -27.76 -17.49 5.90
C ARG A 84 -28.52 -18.51 5.04
N LYS A 85 -28.97 -18.10 3.85
CA LYS A 85 -29.66 -19.01 2.91
C LYS A 85 -28.75 -20.15 2.47
N ALA A 86 -27.48 -19.86 2.16
CA ALA A 86 -26.51 -20.87 1.74
C ALA A 86 -26.20 -21.86 2.86
N ILE A 87 -26.02 -21.38 4.10
CA ILE A 87 -25.78 -22.23 5.27
C ILE A 87 -26.97 -23.16 5.54
N GLY A 88 -28.20 -22.66 5.44
CA GLY A 88 -29.40 -23.46 5.71
C GLY A 88 -29.62 -24.65 4.76
N GLY A 89 -29.04 -24.61 3.56
CA GLY A 89 -29.10 -25.70 2.58
C GLY A 89 -27.78 -26.44 2.38
N LEU A 90 -26.79 -26.20 3.24
CA LEU A 90 -25.43 -26.69 3.06
C LEU A 90 -25.33 -28.20 3.38
N ARG A 91 -24.74 -28.92 2.44
CA ARG A 91 -24.28 -30.30 2.59
C ARG A 91 -22.75 -30.32 2.63
N ILE A 92 -22.19 -30.72 3.77
CA ILE A 92 -20.73 -30.69 4.02
C ILE A 92 -19.98 -31.66 3.10
N ASP A 93 -20.62 -32.74 2.66
CA ASP A 93 -20.08 -33.69 1.68
C ASP A 93 -20.09 -33.15 0.23
N ASN A 94 -20.69 -31.98 -0.01
CA ASN A 94 -20.81 -31.39 -1.33
C ASN A 94 -19.81 -30.25 -1.56
N GLU A 95 -18.69 -30.58 -2.21
CA GLU A 95 -17.63 -29.61 -2.51
C GLU A 95 -18.08 -28.39 -3.33
N LYS A 96 -19.05 -28.56 -4.24
CA LYS A 96 -19.57 -27.42 -5.01
C LYS A 96 -20.26 -26.41 -4.10
N GLN A 97 -21.01 -26.89 -3.10
CA GLN A 97 -21.66 -26.02 -2.13
C GLN A 97 -20.65 -25.37 -1.17
N LEU A 98 -19.63 -26.11 -0.72
CA LEU A 98 -18.54 -25.56 0.10
C LEU A 98 -17.78 -24.44 -0.62
N ARG A 99 -17.41 -24.63 -1.90
CA ARG A 99 -16.75 -23.58 -2.69
C ARG A 99 -17.65 -22.37 -2.95
N ALA A 100 -18.95 -22.59 -3.17
CA ALA A 100 -19.91 -21.51 -3.32
C ALA A 100 -20.07 -20.70 -2.00
N LEU A 101 -20.11 -21.40 -0.86
CA LEU A 101 -20.16 -20.78 0.47
C LEU A 101 -18.89 -19.95 0.74
N HIS A 102 -17.70 -20.49 0.44
CA HIS A 102 -16.44 -19.77 0.56
C HIS A 102 -16.46 -18.45 -0.23
N LYS A 103 -16.87 -18.50 -1.50
CA LYS A 103 -16.98 -17.30 -2.35
C LYS A 103 -18.01 -16.30 -1.80
N LEU A 104 -19.12 -16.79 -1.25
CA LEU A 104 -20.18 -15.94 -0.70
C LEU A 104 -19.81 -15.29 0.64
N ALA A 105 -18.94 -15.94 1.42
CA ALA A 105 -18.42 -15.43 2.68
C ALA A 105 -17.36 -14.34 2.48
N GLU A 106 -16.76 -14.22 1.29
CA GLU A 106 -15.81 -13.15 0.98
C GLU A 106 -16.50 -11.78 1.09
N PRO A 107 -15.97 -10.83 1.89
CA PRO A 107 -16.54 -9.51 1.99
C PRO A 107 -16.30 -8.71 0.70
N LYS A 108 -17.26 -7.87 0.33
CA LYS A 108 -17.18 -7.03 -0.89
C LYS A 108 -16.01 -6.04 -0.88
N SER A 109 -15.44 -5.77 0.30
CA SER A 109 -14.22 -4.99 0.49
C SER A 109 -13.05 -5.58 -0.29
N HIS A 110 -12.96 -6.90 -0.44
CA HIS A 110 -11.88 -7.55 -1.20
C HIS A 110 -11.93 -7.15 -2.67
N GLU A 111 -13.13 -7.22 -3.27
CA GLU A 111 -13.32 -6.81 -4.65
C GLU A 111 -13.11 -5.30 -4.85
N LEU A 112 -13.59 -4.49 -3.92
CA LEU A 112 -13.36 -3.04 -3.95
C LEU A 112 -11.86 -2.73 -3.96
N LEU A 113 -11.09 -3.30 -3.03
CA LEU A 113 -9.65 -3.09 -2.92
C LEU A 113 -8.91 -3.60 -4.17
N ARG A 114 -9.30 -4.76 -4.73
CA ARG A 114 -8.74 -5.25 -6.00
C ARG A 114 -8.95 -4.26 -7.14
N ARG A 115 -10.16 -3.69 -7.27
CA ARG A 115 -10.46 -2.70 -8.32
C ARG A 115 -9.73 -1.38 -8.12
N LEU A 116 -9.62 -0.92 -6.87
CA LEU A 116 -8.81 0.26 -6.56
C LEU A 116 -7.33 0.06 -6.90
N ASN A 117 -6.83 -1.16 -6.83
CA ASN A 117 -5.44 -1.47 -7.16
C ASN A 117 -5.16 -1.59 -8.68
N GLN A 118 -6.16 -1.46 -9.55
CA GLN A 118 -5.99 -1.57 -11.02
C GLN A 118 -5.45 -0.29 -11.66
N VAL A 119 -5.39 0.82 -10.93
CA VAL A 119 -4.84 2.08 -11.45
C VAL A 119 -3.34 2.21 -11.13
N PRO A 120 -2.57 2.94 -11.96
CA PRO A 120 -1.20 3.32 -11.67
C PRO A 120 -1.11 3.92 -10.27
N ASN A 121 -0.08 3.52 -9.52
CA ASN A 121 0.16 3.92 -8.14
C ASN A 121 -0.94 3.51 -7.13
N GLY A 122 -1.94 2.70 -7.54
CA GLY A 122 -3.01 2.25 -6.65
C GLY A 122 -2.50 1.56 -5.39
N THR A 123 -1.47 0.71 -5.53
CA THR A 123 -0.86 0.00 -4.39
C THR A 123 -0.30 0.96 -3.33
N ALA A 124 0.40 2.01 -3.77
CA ALA A 124 0.97 3.01 -2.86
C ALA A 124 -0.13 3.76 -2.08
N VAL A 125 -1.21 4.16 -2.76
CA VAL A 125 -2.32 4.86 -2.10
C VAL A 125 -3.08 3.92 -1.16
N LEU A 126 -3.26 2.64 -1.52
CA LEU A 126 -3.88 1.65 -0.63
C LEU A 126 -3.03 1.38 0.62
N LEU A 127 -1.70 1.42 0.52
CA LEU A 127 -0.82 1.35 1.69
C LEU A 127 -1.03 2.56 2.61
N LYS A 128 -1.09 3.78 2.06
CA LYS A 128 -1.40 5.00 2.84
C LYS A 128 -2.81 4.96 3.44
N MET A 129 -3.78 4.40 2.73
CA MET A 129 -5.13 4.16 3.24
C MET A 129 -5.10 3.20 4.43
N ARG A 130 -4.36 2.08 4.33
CA ARG A 130 -4.17 1.15 5.45
C ARG A 130 -3.43 1.81 6.61
N GLU A 131 -2.42 2.64 6.36
CA GLU A 131 -1.71 3.40 7.39
C GLU A 131 -2.69 4.27 8.21
N SER A 132 -3.60 4.98 7.53
CA SER A 132 -4.70 5.72 8.17
C SER A 132 -5.68 4.81 8.93
N LEU A 133 -5.97 3.61 8.42
CA LEU A 133 -6.79 2.62 9.13
C LEU A 133 -6.12 2.14 10.41
N LEU A 134 -4.81 1.84 10.37
CA LEU A 134 -4.03 1.43 11.53
C LEU A 134 -4.00 2.52 12.62
N ARG A 135 -3.90 3.79 12.24
CA ARG A 135 -4.07 4.90 13.19
C ARG A 135 -5.46 4.92 13.82
N SER A 136 -6.51 4.71 13.01
CA SER A 136 -7.91 4.68 13.46
C SER A 136 -8.19 3.52 14.42
N LEU A 137 -7.58 2.35 14.20
CA LEU A 137 -7.73 1.15 15.04
C LEU A 137 -7.36 1.37 16.50
N LYS A 138 -6.41 2.28 16.79
CA LYS A 138 -6.01 2.61 18.17
C LYS A 138 -7.19 3.09 19.03
N LYS A 139 -8.20 3.73 18.40
CA LYS A 139 -9.41 4.25 19.07
C LYS A 139 -10.69 3.51 18.67
N SER A 140 -10.61 2.62 17.68
CA SER A 140 -11.77 1.96 17.05
C SER A 140 -11.44 0.51 16.70
N PRO A 141 -11.27 -0.37 17.69
CA PRO A 141 -10.88 -1.77 17.49
C PRO A 141 -11.88 -2.58 16.65
N GLU A 142 -13.14 -2.14 16.56
CA GLU A 142 -14.18 -2.73 15.72
C GLU A 142 -13.87 -2.65 14.21
N LEU A 143 -12.92 -1.80 13.78
CA LEU A 143 -12.44 -1.76 12.39
C LEU A 143 -11.46 -2.90 12.06
N LYS A 144 -11.07 -3.74 13.04
CA LYS A 144 -10.10 -4.83 12.86
C LYS A 144 -10.46 -5.82 11.73
N PRO A 145 -11.74 -6.19 11.50
CA PRO A 145 -12.09 -7.02 10.36
C PRO A 145 -11.75 -6.37 9.01
N LEU A 146 -11.87 -5.04 8.89
CA LEU A 146 -11.49 -4.35 7.66
C LEU A 146 -9.97 -4.38 7.44
N ASP A 147 -9.15 -4.22 8.49
CA ASP A 147 -7.68 -4.39 8.33
C ASP A 147 -7.31 -5.82 7.92
N ALA A 148 -8.04 -6.83 8.40
CA ALA A 148 -7.82 -8.21 7.97
C ALA A 148 -8.03 -8.39 6.45
N ASP A 149 -8.96 -7.66 5.84
CA ASP A 149 -9.18 -7.65 4.39
C ASP A 149 -7.98 -7.04 3.65
N PHE A 150 -7.43 -5.92 4.14
CA PHE A 150 -6.20 -5.35 3.59
C PHE A 150 -5.02 -6.32 3.70
N VAL A 151 -4.83 -6.92 4.87
CA VAL A 151 -3.75 -7.90 5.12
C VAL A 151 -3.88 -9.10 4.18
N HIS A 152 -5.08 -9.62 3.98
CA HIS A 152 -5.33 -10.73 3.09
C HIS A 152 -4.83 -10.42 1.66
N LEU A 153 -5.23 -9.27 1.11
CA LEU A 153 -4.82 -8.88 -0.24
C LEU A 153 -3.35 -8.52 -0.34
N PHE A 154 -2.82 -7.77 0.62
CA PHE A 154 -1.39 -7.41 0.63
C PHE A 154 -0.47 -8.62 0.76
N ARG A 155 -0.86 -9.68 1.48
CA ARG A 155 -0.10 -10.94 1.49
C ARG A 155 0.01 -11.58 0.10
N SER A 156 -1.05 -11.48 -0.69
CA SER A 156 -1.06 -12.01 -2.07
C SER A 156 -0.25 -11.12 -3.01
N TRP A 157 -0.39 -9.79 -2.90
CA TRP A 157 0.28 -8.84 -3.78
C TRP A 157 1.77 -8.69 -3.49
N PHE A 158 2.18 -8.69 -2.21
CA PHE A 158 3.58 -8.62 -1.77
C PHE A 158 4.14 -10.01 -1.51
N ASN A 159 4.01 -10.89 -2.50
CA ASN A 159 4.59 -12.22 -2.42
C ASN A 159 6.12 -12.12 -2.43
N ARG A 160 6.78 -12.83 -1.50
CA ARG A 160 8.24 -12.87 -1.37
C ARG A 160 8.96 -13.28 -2.66
N GLY A 161 8.32 -14.08 -3.53
CA GLY A 161 8.89 -14.49 -4.81
C GLY A 161 9.14 -13.33 -5.79
N PHE A 162 8.56 -12.16 -5.56
CA PHE A 162 8.79 -10.95 -6.39
C PHE A 162 9.70 -9.93 -5.73
N LEU A 163 10.19 -10.20 -4.52
CA LEU A 163 11.17 -9.32 -3.88
C LEU A 163 12.52 -9.48 -4.56
N ARG A 164 13.09 -8.36 -5.00
CA ARG A 164 14.43 -8.30 -5.59
C ARG A 164 15.35 -7.60 -4.60
N LEU A 165 16.45 -8.26 -4.25
CA LEU A 165 17.52 -7.65 -3.49
C LEU A 165 18.42 -6.87 -4.45
N GLU A 166 18.58 -5.58 -4.22
CA GLU A 166 19.45 -4.70 -5.00
C GLU A 166 20.53 -4.12 -4.08
N ARG A 167 21.76 -3.98 -4.59
CA ARG A 167 22.81 -3.23 -3.91
C ARG A 167 22.52 -1.75 -4.11
N ILE A 168 22.59 -0.99 -3.02
CA ILE A 168 22.49 0.46 -3.03
C ILE A 168 23.91 1.03 -2.95
N ASP A 169 24.21 1.88 -3.92
CA ASP A 169 25.44 2.68 -3.96
C ASP A 169 25.13 4.09 -4.50
N TRP A 170 26.16 4.91 -4.68
CA TRP A 170 26.00 6.29 -5.13
C TRP A 170 25.47 6.45 -6.56
N SER A 171 25.42 5.37 -7.35
CA SER A 171 24.78 5.38 -8.67
C SER A 171 23.25 5.18 -8.60
N THR A 172 22.73 4.80 -7.43
CA THR A 172 21.29 4.63 -7.19
C THR A 172 20.57 5.97 -7.37
N SER A 173 19.33 5.92 -7.87
CA SER A 173 18.55 7.15 -8.09
C SER A 173 18.40 7.97 -6.80
N ALA A 174 18.53 9.30 -6.91
CA ALA A 174 18.40 10.22 -5.79
C ALA A 174 17.06 10.04 -5.05
N GLN A 175 15.97 9.76 -5.77
CA GLN A 175 14.65 9.50 -5.18
C GLN A 175 14.65 8.30 -4.20
N VAL A 176 15.39 7.24 -4.51
CA VAL A 176 15.50 6.06 -3.62
C VAL A 176 16.40 6.40 -2.43
N LEU A 177 17.50 7.11 -2.67
CA LEU A 177 18.42 7.56 -1.62
C LEU A 177 17.73 8.48 -0.60
N GLU A 178 16.90 9.44 -1.06
CA GLU A 178 16.08 10.29 -0.20
C GLU A 178 15.16 9.49 0.72
N LYS A 179 14.53 8.43 0.21
CA LYS A 179 13.68 7.55 1.02
C LYS A 179 14.46 6.75 2.03
N ILE A 180 15.65 6.29 1.69
CA ILE A 180 16.53 5.60 2.65
C ILE A 180 16.88 6.56 3.79
N MET A 181 17.21 7.83 3.49
CA MET A 181 17.43 8.85 4.51
C MET A 181 16.17 9.09 5.36
N GLU A 182 14.99 9.16 4.74
CA GLU A 182 13.71 9.34 5.45
C GLU A 182 13.38 8.14 6.38
N TYR A 183 13.75 6.92 5.98
CA TYR A 183 13.38 5.68 6.68
C TYR A 183 14.44 5.16 7.64
N GLU A 184 15.60 5.80 7.70
CA GLU A 184 16.65 5.42 8.64
C GLU A 184 16.18 5.65 10.09
N ALA A 185 15.69 4.58 10.69
CA ALA A 185 15.09 4.59 12.02
C ALA A 185 16.08 4.25 13.14
N VAL A 186 17.32 3.86 12.80
CA VAL A 186 18.35 3.49 13.77
C VAL A 186 19.30 4.65 14.03
N HIS A 187 19.76 5.33 12.97
CA HIS A 187 20.68 6.46 13.08
C HIS A 187 20.37 7.57 12.08
N ASP A 188 19.83 8.70 12.55
CA ASP A 188 19.50 9.84 11.67
C ASP A 188 20.62 10.18 10.68
N ILE A 189 20.38 9.92 9.39
CA ILE A 189 21.26 10.37 8.31
C ILE A 189 21.01 11.87 8.17
N SER A 190 21.91 12.65 8.76
CA SER A 190 21.71 14.07 8.97
C SER A 190 21.74 14.88 7.67
N ASP A 191 22.50 14.40 6.68
CA ASP A 191 22.68 15.03 5.37
C ASP A 191 23.17 14.04 4.29
N TRP A 192 23.24 14.52 3.06
CA TRP A 192 23.72 13.75 1.90
C TRP A 192 25.18 13.30 2.02
N ASP A 193 26.00 14.05 2.74
CA ASP A 193 27.41 13.71 2.95
C ASP A 193 27.53 12.52 3.91
N ASP A 194 26.68 12.44 4.94
CA ASP A 194 26.59 11.27 5.81
C ASP A 194 26.13 10.03 5.03
N LEU A 195 25.12 10.16 4.17
CA LEU A 195 24.69 9.07 3.29
C LEU A 195 25.83 8.62 2.37
N HIS A 196 26.50 9.57 1.71
CA HIS A 196 27.64 9.28 0.83
C HIS A 196 28.71 8.49 1.58
N ASN A 197 29.10 8.91 2.78
CA ASN A 197 30.10 8.21 3.57
C ASN A 197 29.68 6.78 3.95
N ARG A 198 28.38 6.52 4.14
CA ARG A 198 27.85 5.18 4.43
C ARG A 198 27.85 4.27 3.21
N VAL A 199 27.51 4.79 2.03
CA VAL A 199 27.40 3.96 0.82
C VAL A 199 28.70 3.89 0.00
N ALA A 200 29.60 4.87 0.15
CA ALA A 200 30.86 4.95 -0.61
C ALA A 200 32.05 4.29 0.11
N ALA A 201 31.97 4.05 1.42
CA ALA A 201 33.03 3.36 2.15
C ALA A 201 33.23 1.94 1.58
N ALA A 202 34.48 1.61 1.27
CA ALA A 202 34.81 0.37 0.57
C ALA A 202 34.37 -0.87 1.36
N ASP A 203 34.42 -0.82 2.69
CA ASP A 203 34.05 -1.85 3.65
C ASP A 203 32.58 -1.79 4.10
N LYS A 204 31.77 -0.89 3.56
CA LYS A 204 30.32 -0.85 3.83
C LYS A 204 29.52 -1.32 2.62
N ARG A 205 28.41 -1.99 2.88
CA ARG A 205 27.45 -2.39 1.85
C ARG A 205 26.05 -2.03 2.32
N LEU A 206 25.28 -1.43 1.45
CA LEU A 206 23.85 -1.22 1.66
C LEU A 206 23.11 -2.04 0.61
N TYR A 207 22.09 -2.78 1.06
CA TYR A 207 21.19 -3.52 0.19
C TYR A 207 19.75 -3.14 0.51
N ALA A 208 18.87 -3.23 -0.47
CA ALA A 208 17.43 -3.07 -0.23
C ALA A 208 16.60 -4.06 -1.04
N PHE A 209 15.48 -4.49 -0.45
CA PHE A 209 14.46 -5.28 -1.11
C PHE A 209 13.42 -4.38 -1.77
N PHE A 210 13.22 -4.58 -3.07
CA PHE A 210 12.21 -3.88 -3.87
C PHE A 210 11.13 -4.85 -4.33
N HIS A 211 9.91 -4.33 -4.48
CA HIS A 211 8.80 -5.06 -5.07
C HIS A 211 8.34 -4.36 -6.35
N PRO A 212 8.02 -5.07 -7.44
CA PRO A 212 7.64 -4.45 -8.71
C PRO A 212 6.39 -3.56 -8.63
N ALA A 213 5.49 -3.81 -7.68
CA ALA A 213 4.33 -2.94 -7.43
C ALA A 213 4.70 -1.57 -6.82
N LEU A 214 5.93 -1.43 -6.30
CA LEU A 214 6.47 -0.21 -5.70
C LEU A 214 7.94 -0.05 -6.11
N PRO A 215 8.21 0.26 -7.39
CA PRO A 215 9.56 0.14 -7.97
C PRO A 215 10.60 1.05 -7.32
N ASN A 216 10.18 2.21 -6.80
CA ASN A 216 11.07 3.20 -6.17
C ASN A 216 10.87 3.23 -4.64
N GLU A 217 10.45 2.13 -4.03
CA GLU A 217 10.20 2.01 -2.61
C GLU A 217 11.11 0.93 -2.01
N PRO A 218 12.17 1.30 -1.26
CA PRO A 218 12.99 0.33 -0.54
C PRO A 218 12.18 -0.22 0.65
N LEU A 219 11.62 -1.42 0.52
CA LEU A 219 10.70 -1.98 1.53
C LEU A 219 11.41 -2.40 2.82
N ILE A 220 12.62 -2.93 2.66
CA ILE A 220 13.52 -3.37 3.72
C ILE A 220 14.91 -3.03 3.21
N PHE A 221 15.71 -2.31 3.98
CA PHE A 221 17.11 -2.10 3.67
C PHE A 221 18.00 -2.61 4.80
N ILE A 222 19.23 -2.98 4.43
CA ILE A 222 20.18 -3.68 5.28
C ILE A 222 21.54 -3.02 5.08
N GLU A 223 22.03 -2.38 6.14
CA GLU A 223 23.41 -1.91 6.23
C GLU A 223 24.32 -3.03 6.75
N VAL A 224 25.42 -3.28 6.06
CA VAL A 224 26.43 -4.27 6.39
C VAL A 224 27.79 -3.59 6.46
N ALA A 225 28.51 -3.82 7.56
CA ALA A 225 29.91 -3.44 7.70
C ALA A 225 30.77 -4.70 7.58
N LEU A 226 31.77 -4.65 6.71
CA LEU A 226 32.76 -5.70 6.50
C LEU A 226 33.90 -5.49 7.50
N LEU A 227 34.16 -6.49 8.32
CA LEU A 227 35.11 -6.42 9.42
C LEU A 227 36.03 -7.64 9.42
N ASN A 228 37.06 -7.61 10.26
CA ASN A 228 37.92 -8.78 10.50
C ASN A 228 37.48 -9.59 11.72
N GLU A 229 36.65 -8.99 12.58
CA GLU A 229 36.13 -9.59 13.79
C GLU A 229 34.74 -9.03 14.10
N ALA A 230 33.95 -9.78 14.86
CA ALA A 230 32.62 -9.33 15.28
C ALA A 230 32.76 -8.11 16.23
N PRO A 231 32.02 -7.01 15.98
CA PRO A 231 32.16 -5.81 16.76
C PRO A 231 31.50 -5.96 18.13
N SER A 232 32.12 -5.38 19.16
CA SER A 232 31.57 -5.32 20.51
C SER A 232 30.67 -4.10 20.76
N SER A 233 30.67 -3.13 19.82
CA SER A 233 29.90 -1.89 19.92
C SER A 233 29.60 -1.30 18.54
N ILE A 234 28.40 -0.72 18.38
CA ILE A 234 27.99 -0.03 17.15
C ILE A 234 28.87 1.20 16.82
N MET A 235 29.48 1.83 17.84
CA MET A 235 30.37 2.99 17.62
C MET A 235 31.60 2.62 16.80
N SER A 236 32.07 1.37 16.88
CA SER A 236 33.18 0.88 16.05
C SER A 236 32.85 0.77 14.56
N ILE A 237 31.56 0.88 14.20
CA ILE A 237 31.07 0.84 12.81
C ILE A 237 30.73 2.26 12.30
N LEU A 238 30.23 3.11 13.20
CA LEU A 238 29.74 4.45 12.85
C LEU A 238 30.83 5.54 12.88
N ASP A 239 31.93 5.33 13.61
CA ASP A 239 32.99 6.34 13.73
C ASP A 239 33.64 6.64 12.36
N LYS A 240 33.48 7.90 11.92
CA LYS A 240 33.98 8.40 10.64
C LYS A 240 35.50 8.49 10.58
N ASN A 241 36.19 8.42 11.73
CA ASN A 241 37.65 8.46 11.79
C ASN A 241 38.30 7.10 11.52
N ILE A 242 37.51 6.02 11.50
CA ILE A 242 38.01 4.68 11.21
C ILE A 242 38.28 4.58 9.70
N LYS A 243 39.50 4.17 9.35
CA LYS A 243 39.87 3.97 7.96
C LYS A 243 39.21 2.71 7.40
N PRO A 244 38.55 2.77 6.24
CA PRO A 244 37.97 1.60 5.60
C PRO A 244 39.00 0.49 5.37
N ILE A 245 38.60 -0.76 5.59
CA ILE A 245 39.45 -1.91 5.25
C ILE A 245 39.24 -2.36 3.80
N ASN A 246 40.17 -3.17 3.28
CA ASN A 246 39.98 -3.80 1.99
C ASN A 246 38.88 -4.88 2.10
N PRO A 247 37.81 -4.82 1.29
CA PRO A 247 36.72 -5.80 1.34
C PRO A 247 37.15 -7.24 1.09
N LEU A 248 38.20 -7.44 0.30
CA LEU A 248 38.72 -8.78 -0.02
C LEU A 248 39.51 -9.40 1.13
N SER A 249 39.95 -8.59 2.10
CA SER A 249 40.60 -9.07 3.32
C SER A 249 39.65 -9.23 4.51
N ALA A 250 38.39 -8.77 4.38
CA ALA A 250 37.41 -8.89 5.44
C ALA A 250 37.02 -10.36 5.68
N SER A 251 36.84 -10.73 6.95
CA SER A 251 36.51 -12.10 7.39
C SER A 251 35.19 -12.20 8.15
N THR A 252 34.46 -11.10 8.31
CA THR A 252 33.16 -11.01 8.99
C THR A 252 32.24 -10.01 8.28
#